data_AF-A0A7S3YSS9-F1
#
_entry.id   AF-A0A7S3YSS9-F1
#
_cell.length_a   1.000
_cell.length_b   1.000
_cell.length_c   1.000
_cell.angle_alpha   90.00
_cell.angle_beta   90.00
_cell.angle_gamma   90.00
#
_symmetry.space_group_name_H-M   'P 1'
#
loop_
_entity.id
_entity.type
_entity.pdbx_description
1 polymer ?
#
loop_
_entity_poly.entity_id
_entity_poly.type
_entity_poly.pdbx_seq_one_letter_code
_entity_poly.pdbx_strand_id
1 'polypeptide(L)'
;MVNRKAMLEMAAEKAEGGNQLTLLGATAIEDKLQDDVPSVIADIQSAGIGFWVLTGDKVETAINIGYSSKVLKENSVVYRAEMPHRQHSQRQARSSARSVLSRVLRKQKRRRMDLNGSGAGYALFRRTSSVDTASFDPKYAGGTNRSSGAAAGGGAGGGRDVVGRYGSSSLDGGGSQQSLHDYNDQSDENHHNEQQQQQHEHDDSGSLEASSEQHHSALVVSGKVLEHVLDVVELRTMLLEACLNCNVVIACRVTPLQKAKLVKMVRRMVSPEPITLSIGDGANDVGMIQNAHIGIGIAGREGRQAVNASDFAIGQFRFLKR
;
A
#
# COMPACT_ATOMS: atom_id res chain seq x y z
N MET A 1 35.93 0.05 26.18
CA MET A 1 35.69 1.47 25.81
C MET A 1 34.20 1.77 25.92
N VAL A 2 33.80 2.68 26.81
CA VAL A 2 32.45 3.27 26.82
C VAL A 2 32.47 4.53 25.94
N ASN A 3 31.32 4.97 25.43
CA ASN A 3 31.11 6.25 24.73
C ASN A 3 31.89 6.54 23.43
N ARG A 4 32.66 5.58 22.85
CA ARG A 4 33.41 5.77 21.59
C ARG A 4 32.57 6.39 20.47
N LYS A 5 31.32 5.98 20.30
CA LYS A 5 30.45 6.53 19.23
C LYS A 5 30.16 8.02 19.44
N ALA A 6 29.73 8.42 20.65
CA ALA A 6 29.44 9.82 20.96
C ALA A 6 30.69 10.72 20.85
N MET A 7 31.87 10.20 21.21
CA MET A 7 33.13 10.95 21.05
C MET A 7 33.57 11.10 19.58
N LEU A 8 33.30 10.11 18.72
CA LEU A 8 33.49 10.26 17.28
C LEU A 8 32.50 11.25 16.67
N GLU A 9 31.24 11.23 17.11
CA GLU A 9 30.17 12.14 16.68
C GLU A 9 30.50 13.60 17.04
N MET A 10 30.91 13.87 18.28
CA MET A 10 31.40 15.20 18.71
C MET A 10 32.74 15.62 18.07
N ALA A 11 33.57 14.68 17.61
CA ALA A 11 34.81 15.00 16.90
C ALA A 11 34.52 15.37 15.43
N ALA A 12 33.59 14.67 14.78
CA ALA A 12 33.10 14.99 13.45
C ALA A 12 32.41 16.37 13.44
N GLU A 13 31.48 16.63 14.37
CA GLU A 13 30.77 17.91 14.50
C GLU A 13 31.73 19.11 14.70
N LYS A 14 32.87 18.90 15.37
CA LYS A 14 33.95 19.90 15.50
C LYS A 14 34.79 20.06 14.23
N ALA A 15 35.03 18.99 13.47
CA ALA A 15 35.78 19.03 12.21
C ALA A 15 34.95 19.59 11.05
N GLU A 16 33.63 19.35 11.07
CA GLU A 16 32.62 19.97 10.20
C GLU A 16 32.34 21.44 10.60
N GLY A 17 32.99 21.94 11.65
CA GLY A 17 33.48 23.31 11.67
C GLY A 17 32.47 24.40 11.98
N GLY A 18 31.43 24.11 12.78
CA GLY A 18 30.62 25.15 13.44
C GLY A 18 30.05 26.22 12.51
N ASN A 19 29.51 25.80 11.36
CA ASN A 19 28.93 26.62 10.27
C ASN A 19 29.94 27.30 9.31
N GLN A 20 31.21 26.88 9.24
CA GLN A 20 32.18 27.37 8.24
C GLN A 20 32.45 26.40 7.08
N LEU A 21 31.39 25.80 6.52
CA LEU A 21 31.49 24.99 5.29
C LEU A 21 30.91 25.77 4.09
N THR A 22 31.73 25.99 3.06
CA THR A 22 31.29 26.55 1.78
C THR A 22 30.81 25.43 0.85
N LEU A 23 29.57 25.51 0.37
CA LEU A 23 29.05 24.58 -0.63
C LEU A 23 29.70 24.86 -1.99
N LEU A 24 30.66 24.03 -2.40
CA LEU A 24 31.34 24.15 -3.70
C LEU A 24 30.51 23.62 -4.89
N GLY A 25 29.50 22.79 -4.62
CA GLY A 25 28.62 22.20 -5.63
C GLY A 25 27.85 21.00 -5.07
N ALA A 26 26.95 20.44 -5.87
CA ALA A 26 26.19 19.24 -5.56
C ALA A 26 26.24 18.26 -6.73
N THR A 27 26.31 16.96 -6.44
CA THR A 27 26.22 15.89 -7.44
C THR A 27 24.87 15.18 -7.34
N ALA A 28 24.29 14.87 -8.50
CA ALA A 28 23.15 13.97 -8.61
C ALA A 28 23.59 12.72 -9.38
N ILE A 29 23.21 11.55 -8.90
CA ILE A 29 23.42 10.27 -9.57
C ILE A 29 22.04 9.68 -9.84
N GLU A 30 21.79 9.28 -11.09
CA GLU A 30 20.59 8.59 -11.49
C GLU A 30 20.78 7.08 -11.29
N ASP A 31 20.06 6.50 -10.33
CA ASP A 31 19.96 5.05 -10.18
C ASP A 31 19.10 4.48 -11.32
N LYS A 32 19.76 4.06 -12.40
CA LYS A 32 19.10 3.52 -13.59
C LYS A 32 18.38 2.21 -13.29
N LEU A 33 17.08 2.20 -13.59
CA LEU A 33 16.25 0.99 -13.57
C LEU A 33 16.70 0.01 -14.67
N GLN A 34 16.31 -1.26 -14.53
CA GLN A 34 16.29 -2.17 -15.67
C GLN A 34 15.24 -1.71 -16.68
N ASP A 35 15.48 -1.97 -17.96
CA ASP A 35 14.56 -1.70 -19.06
C ASP A 35 13.13 -2.22 -18.78
N ASP A 36 12.12 -1.50 -19.28
CA ASP A 36 10.69 -1.81 -19.20
C ASP A 36 10.08 -1.96 -17.79
N VAL A 37 10.85 -1.79 -16.71
CA VAL A 37 10.36 -1.86 -15.32
C VAL A 37 9.11 -1.00 -15.07
N PRO A 38 9.03 0.28 -15.52
CA PRO A 38 7.81 1.07 -15.32
C PRO A 38 6.58 0.52 -16.05
N SER A 39 6.73 -0.08 -17.25
CA SER A 39 5.61 -0.74 -17.94
C SER A 39 5.14 -1.93 -17.13
N VAL A 40 6.05 -2.85 -16.79
CA VAL A 40 5.68 -4.10 -16.12
C VAL A 40 5.06 -3.84 -14.74
N ILE A 41 5.47 -2.79 -14.04
CA ILE A 41 4.82 -2.35 -12.80
C ILE A 41 3.42 -1.78 -13.07
N ALA A 42 3.20 -1.02 -14.15
CA ALA A 42 1.87 -0.56 -14.54
C ALA A 42 0.94 -1.71 -14.98
N ASP A 43 1.48 -2.74 -15.65
CA ASP A 43 0.75 -3.96 -16.00
C ASP A 43 0.32 -4.72 -14.72
N ILE A 44 1.25 -4.90 -13.76
CA ILE A 44 0.97 -5.55 -12.47
C ILE A 44 -0.07 -4.75 -11.65
N GLN A 45 0.04 -3.42 -11.59
CA GLN A 45 -0.92 -2.57 -10.89
C GLN A 45 -2.31 -2.57 -11.56
N SER A 46 -2.38 -2.55 -12.88
CA SER A 46 -3.67 -2.56 -13.62
C SER A 46 -4.37 -3.93 -13.57
N ALA A 47 -3.61 -5.03 -13.47
CA ALA A 47 -4.12 -6.36 -13.11
C ALA A 47 -4.64 -6.47 -11.65
N GLY A 48 -4.58 -5.40 -10.85
CA GLY A 48 -5.08 -5.36 -9.47
C GLY A 48 -4.18 -6.04 -8.45
N ILE A 49 -2.94 -6.37 -8.80
CA ILE A 49 -1.98 -7.06 -7.93
C ILE A 49 -1.35 -6.05 -6.96
N GLY A 50 -1.47 -6.29 -5.65
CA GLY A 50 -0.91 -5.42 -4.62
C GLY A 50 0.63 -5.43 -4.63
N PHE A 51 1.26 -4.27 -4.87
CA PHE A 51 2.70 -4.17 -5.10
C PHE A 51 3.47 -3.64 -3.88
N TRP A 52 4.44 -4.42 -3.38
CA TRP A 52 5.21 -4.11 -2.18
C TRP A 52 6.72 -4.11 -2.50
N VAL A 53 7.41 -2.99 -2.24
CA VAL A 53 8.85 -2.82 -2.49
C VAL A 53 9.61 -2.89 -1.16
N LEU A 54 10.47 -3.89 -0.96
CA LEU A 54 11.20 -4.10 0.30
C LEU A 54 12.72 -3.91 0.09
N THR A 55 13.27 -2.75 0.47
CA THR A 55 14.69 -2.38 0.23
C THR A 55 15.51 -2.09 1.50
N GLY A 56 16.82 -2.35 1.42
CA GLY A 56 17.82 -1.92 2.39
C GLY A 56 18.17 -0.42 2.32
N ASP A 57 17.61 0.34 1.38
CA ASP A 57 17.95 1.75 1.13
C ASP A 57 17.40 2.75 2.15
N LYS A 58 17.90 3.99 2.07
CA LYS A 58 17.32 5.15 2.77
C LYS A 58 15.89 5.41 2.28
N VAL A 59 15.08 6.06 3.12
CA VAL A 59 13.69 6.42 2.82
C VAL A 59 13.60 7.31 1.58
N GLU A 60 14.55 8.24 1.44
CA GLU A 60 14.63 9.22 0.35
C GLU A 60 14.91 8.52 -0.99
N THR A 61 15.95 7.68 -1.05
CA THR A 61 16.30 6.88 -2.23
C THR A 61 15.14 5.97 -2.65
N ALA A 62 14.52 5.27 -1.69
CA ALA A 62 13.41 4.36 -1.98
C ALA A 62 12.16 5.09 -2.51
N ILE A 63 11.89 6.32 -2.06
CA ILE A 63 10.82 7.18 -2.60
C ILE A 63 11.18 7.66 -4.01
N ASN A 64 12.43 8.08 -4.26
CA ASN A 64 12.89 8.52 -5.58
C ASN A 64 12.77 7.37 -6.60
N ILE A 65 13.27 6.19 -6.27
CA ILE A 65 13.08 4.96 -7.06
C ILE A 65 11.58 4.68 -7.26
N GLY A 66 10.76 4.87 -6.24
CA GLY A 66 9.30 4.73 -6.33
C GLY A 66 8.67 5.62 -7.41
N TYR A 67 9.07 6.89 -7.51
CA TYR A 67 8.60 7.79 -8.58
C TYR A 67 9.22 7.44 -9.95
N SER A 68 10.52 7.17 -10.03
CA SER A 68 11.20 6.82 -11.29
C SER A 68 10.64 5.52 -11.91
N SER A 69 10.30 4.54 -11.09
CA SER A 69 9.69 3.27 -11.51
C SER A 69 8.18 3.33 -11.73
N LYS A 70 7.57 4.52 -11.55
CA LYS A 70 6.11 4.78 -11.56
C LYS A 70 5.29 3.92 -10.59
N VAL A 71 5.93 3.20 -9.66
CA VAL A 71 5.33 2.63 -8.45
C VAL A 71 4.56 3.70 -7.68
N LEU A 72 5.12 4.91 -7.61
CA LEU A 72 4.45 6.12 -7.13
C LEU A 72 4.07 6.98 -8.34
N LYS A 73 2.76 7.18 -8.53
CA LYS A 73 2.20 8.20 -9.43
C LYS A 73 2.44 9.60 -8.86
N GLU A 74 2.51 10.63 -9.70
CA GLU A 74 2.84 12.00 -9.27
C GLU A 74 1.85 12.56 -8.23
N ASN A 75 0.56 12.26 -8.34
CA ASN A 75 -0.50 12.61 -7.38
C ASN A 75 -0.60 11.66 -6.15
N SER A 76 0.39 10.79 -5.91
CA SER A 76 0.35 9.82 -4.79
C SER A 76 0.37 10.48 -3.42
N VAL A 77 -0.61 10.17 -2.57
CA VAL A 77 -0.54 10.53 -1.15
C VAL A 77 0.34 9.53 -0.40
N VAL A 78 1.52 9.98 0.00
CA VAL A 78 2.52 9.17 0.71
C VAL A 78 2.36 9.30 2.23
N TYR A 79 1.95 8.23 2.89
CA TYR A 79 1.92 8.14 4.36
C TYR A 79 3.27 7.61 4.87
N ARG A 80 3.96 8.38 5.72
CA ARG A 80 5.27 7.98 6.28
C ARG A 80 5.17 7.43 7.70
N ALA A 81 5.61 6.18 7.88
CA ALA A 81 5.76 5.46 9.14
C ALA A 81 7.24 5.35 9.53
N GLU A 82 7.71 6.39 10.23
CA GLU A 82 9.10 6.54 10.66
C GLU A 82 9.17 6.74 12.18
N MET A 83 10.22 6.20 12.81
CA MET A 83 10.46 6.41 14.25
C MET A 83 11.04 7.82 14.49
N PRO A 84 10.62 8.53 15.55
CA PRO A 84 11.28 9.76 15.97
C PRO A 84 12.73 9.50 16.41
N HIS A 85 13.53 10.54 16.60
CA HIS A 85 14.88 10.39 17.16
C HIS A 85 14.86 9.97 18.65
N ARG A 86 15.90 9.24 19.07
CA ARG A 86 16.17 8.73 20.44
C ARG A 86 15.02 8.01 21.14
N GLN A 87 15.07 6.68 21.12
CA GLN A 87 14.36 5.80 22.06
C GLN A 87 15.34 5.35 23.16
N HIS A 88 15.01 5.61 24.42
CA HIS A 88 15.81 5.20 25.58
C HIS A 88 15.31 3.89 26.22
N SER A 89 14.17 3.35 25.78
CA SER A 89 13.69 2.03 26.20
C SER A 89 12.78 1.37 25.15
N GLN A 90 12.68 0.04 25.17
CA GLN A 90 11.77 -0.73 24.30
C GLN A 90 10.29 -0.38 24.55
N ARG A 91 9.92 0.00 25.80
CA ARG A 91 8.57 0.49 26.13
C ARG A 91 8.27 1.82 25.45
N GLN A 92 9.20 2.78 25.49
CA GLN A 92 9.07 4.04 24.77
C GLN A 92 8.97 3.79 23.26
N ALA A 93 9.82 2.93 22.72
CA ALA A 93 9.85 2.60 21.30
C ALA A 93 8.53 1.99 20.80
N ARG A 94 7.96 1.00 21.50
CA ARG A 94 6.63 0.44 21.19
C ARG A 94 5.51 1.47 21.30
N SER A 95 5.59 2.41 22.24
CA SER A 95 4.64 3.52 22.36
C SER A 95 4.72 4.48 21.16
N SER A 96 5.93 4.88 20.76
CA SER A 96 6.16 5.69 19.56
C SER A 96 5.65 4.98 18.30
N ALA A 97 5.95 3.69 18.12
CA ALA A 97 5.49 2.91 16.98
C ALA A 97 3.95 2.86 16.90
N ARG A 98 3.25 2.61 18.02
CA ARG A 98 1.78 2.69 18.08
C ARG A 98 1.27 4.07 17.66
N SER A 99 1.84 5.14 18.22
CA SER A 99 1.45 6.51 17.88
C SER A 99 1.63 6.83 16.40
N VAL A 100 2.74 6.38 15.80
CA VAL A 100 3.02 6.51 14.36
C VAL A 100 1.97 5.78 13.51
N LEU A 101 1.65 4.53 13.82
CA LEU A 101 0.64 3.74 13.10
C LEU A 101 -0.78 4.32 13.30
N SER A 102 -1.18 4.68 14.52
CA SER A 102 -2.46 5.36 14.78
C SER A 102 -2.59 6.68 14.01
N ARG A 103 -1.50 7.42 13.82
CA ARG A 103 -1.48 8.66 13.04
C ARG A 103 -1.65 8.41 11.53
N VAL A 104 -1.07 7.32 11.00
CA VAL A 104 -1.28 6.88 9.60
C VAL A 104 -2.74 6.46 9.40
N LEU A 105 -3.25 5.53 10.21
CA LEU A 105 -4.64 5.03 10.14
C LEU A 105 -5.67 6.15 10.27
N ARG A 106 -5.45 7.14 11.16
CA ARG A 106 -6.32 8.32 11.27
C ARG A 106 -6.29 9.21 10.02
N LYS A 107 -5.15 9.36 9.34
CA LYS A 107 -5.05 10.11 8.07
C LYS A 107 -5.75 9.34 6.93
N GLN A 108 -5.54 8.03 6.83
CA GLN A 108 -6.24 7.18 5.86
C GLN A 108 -7.77 7.23 6.06
N LYS A 109 -8.25 7.09 7.30
CA LYS A 109 -9.68 7.19 7.62
C LYS A 109 -10.28 8.57 7.33
N ARG A 110 -9.55 9.67 7.58
CA ARG A 110 -9.99 11.03 7.20
C ARG A 110 -10.13 11.16 5.69
N ARG A 111 -9.06 10.91 4.91
CA ARG A 111 -9.10 10.95 3.44
C ARG A 111 -10.25 10.10 2.88
N ARG A 112 -10.50 8.92 3.45
CA ARG A 112 -11.61 8.05 3.04
C ARG A 112 -13.01 8.64 3.33
N MET A 113 -13.19 9.45 4.36
CA MET A 113 -14.45 10.17 4.60
C MET A 113 -14.58 11.36 3.66
N ASP A 114 -13.50 12.11 3.44
CA ASP A 114 -13.44 13.24 2.50
C ASP A 114 -13.83 12.76 1.09
N LEU A 115 -13.28 11.62 0.64
CA LEU A 115 -13.56 11.00 -0.65
C LEU A 115 -14.95 10.35 -0.73
N ASN A 116 -15.46 9.75 0.35
CA ASN A 116 -16.82 9.19 0.35
C ASN A 116 -17.94 10.25 0.27
N GLY A 117 -17.61 11.54 0.42
CA GLY A 117 -18.52 12.65 0.08
C GLY A 117 -18.73 12.84 -1.43
N SER A 118 -17.94 12.18 -2.27
CA SER A 118 -18.05 12.17 -3.73
C SER A 118 -18.23 10.73 -4.20
N GLY A 119 -19.40 10.40 -4.77
CA GLY A 119 -19.89 9.02 -4.89
C GLY A 119 -19.15 8.10 -5.88
N ALA A 120 -17.92 7.67 -5.56
CA ALA A 120 -17.17 6.65 -6.29
C ALA A 120 -16.47 5.66 -5.34
N GLY A 121 -17.10 4.49 -5.11
CA GLY A 121 -16.66 3.54 -4.09
C GLY A 121 -15.54 2.60 -4.54
N TYR A 122 -14.29 2.91 -4.21
CA TYR A 122 -13.13 2.02 -4.46
C TYR A 122 -13.31 0.64 -3.82
N ALA A 123 -13.56 -0.38 -4.65
CA ALA A 123 -13.93 -1.73 -4.20
C ALA A 123 -12.84 -2.81 -4.45
N LEU A 124 -11.72 -2.46 -5.10
CA LEU A 124 -10.82 -3.47 -5.71
C LEU A 124 -10.10 -4.39 -4.70
N PHE A 125 -9.88 -3.96 -3.46
CA PHE A 125 -9.35 -4.80 -2.37
C PHE A 125 -10.42 -5.13 -1.29
N ARG A 126 -11.71 -4.97 -1.59
CA ARG A 126 -12.79 -4.95 -0.59
C ARG A 126 -13.43 -6.32 -0.30
N ARG A 127 -12.80 -7.44 -0.68
CA ARG A 127 -13.23 -8.81 -0.32
C ARG A 127 -12.36 -9.50 0.74
N THR A 128 -11.23 -8.92 1.13
CA THR A 128 -10.22 -9.50 2.05
C THR A 128 -10.12 -8.71 3.37
N SER A 129 -11.22 -8.10 3.82
CA SER A 129 -11.23 -7.14 4.95
C SER A 129 -11.20 -7.77 6.35
N SER A 130 -11.19 -9.09 6.46
CA SER A 130 -10.87 -9.80 7.71
C SER A 130 -9.36 -9.95 7.86
N VAL A 131 -8.76 -9.18 8.77
CA VAL A 131 -7.46 -9.55 9.32
C VAL A 131 -7.68 -10.72 10.28
N ASP A 132 -7.27 -11.91 9.88
CA ASP A 132 -7.38 -13.08 10.76
C ASP A 132 -6.28 -13.02 11.84
N THR A 133 -6.72 -12.96 13.09
CA THR A 133 -5.86 -12.97 14.28
C THR A 133 -5.89 -14.31 15.02
N ALA A 134 -6.78 -15.23 14.64
CA ALA A 134 -7.00 -16.51 15.32
C ALA A 134 -6.06 -17.63 14.82
N SER A 135 -5.66 -17.61 13.55
CA SER A 135 -4.76 -18.62 12.94
C SER A 135 -3.27 -18.47 13.29
N PHE A 136 -2.91 -17.61 14.26
CA PHE A 136 -1.50 -17.37 14.60
C PHE A 136 -0.88 -18.47 15.48
N ASP A 137 -0.08 -19.32 14.82
CA ASP A 137 0.75 -20.36 15.44
C ASP A 137 1.62 -19.84 16.62
N PRO A 138 1.36 -20.29 17.86
CA PRO A 138 2.06 -19.80 19.06
C PRO A 138 3.58 -19.98 19.06
N LYS A 139 4.14 -20.91 18.28
CA LYS A 139 5.60 -21.17 18.30
C LYS A 139 6.45 -20.04 17.69
N TYR A 140 5.79 -19.00 17.15
CA TYR A 140 6.43 -17.75 16.71
C TYR A 140 6.19 -16.56 17.65
N ALA A 141 5.50 -16.76 18.79
CA ALA A 141 5.59 -15.84 19.91
C ALA A 141 6.95 -16.06 20.63
N GLY A 142 7.75 -15.01 20.80
CA GLY A 142 9.05 -15.11 21.46
C GLY A 142 8.90 -15.61 22.90
N GLY A 143 9.50 -16.76 23.21
CA GLY A 143 9.21 -17.51 24.43
C GLY A 143 9.47 -16.74 25.73
N THR A 144 8.41 -16.33 26.42
CA THR A 144 8.47 -15.83 27.79
C THR A 144 8.10 -16.94 28.76
N ASN A 145 9.12 -17.54 29.38
CA ASN A 145 8.92 -18.53 30.45
C ASN A 145 8.11 -17.91 31.61
N ARG A 146 6.92 -18.46 31.90
CA ARG A 146 6.23 -18.31 33.19
C ARG A 146 5.23 -19.44 33.42
N SER A 147 5.25 -19.94 34.65
CA SER A 147 4.58 -21.15 35.11
C SER A 147 3.10 -20.93 35.45
N SER A 148 2.30 -21.97 35.17
CA SER A 148 1.09 -22.43 35.90
C SER A 148 0.43 -21.51 36.94
N GLY A 149 -0.86 -21.25 36.77
CA GLY A 149 -1.81 -20.83 37.80
C GLY A 149 -3.25 -21.02 37.29
N ALA A 150 -4.16 -21.55 38.10
CA ALA A 150 -5.49 -22.00 37.65
C ALA A 150 -6.63 -21.52 38.56
N ALA A 151 -7.72 -21.04 37.93
CA ALA A 151 -9.10 -20.93 38.41
C ALA A 151 -9.96 -20.32 37.26
N ALA A 152 -11.28 -20.46 37.10
CA ALA A 152 -12.33 -21.41 37.51
C ALA A 152 -13.64 -20.62 37.76
N GLY A 153 -14.77 -21.09 37.22
CA GLY A 153 -16.09 -20.45 37.32
C GLY A 153 -16.36 -19.36 36.27
N GLY A 154 -17.59 -19.13 35.82
CA GLY A 154 -18.84 -19.86 36.05
C GLY A 154 -20.08 -18.95 36.10
N GLY A 155 -21.18 -19.32 35.42
CA GLY A 155 -22.44 -18.58 35.45
C GLY A 155 -23.25 -18.70 34.15
N ALA A 156 -24.58 -18.81 34.24
CA ALA A 156 -25.48 -19.01 33.10
C ALA A 156 -26.88 -18.41 33.34
N GLY A 157 -27.69 -18.33 32.27
CA GLY A 157 -29.05 -17.78 32.25
C GLY A 157 -29.11 -16.33 31.72
N GLY A 158 -30.20 -15.88 31.11
CA GLY A 158 -31.46 -16.57 30.79
C GLY A 158 -32.57 -15.55 30.44
N GLY A 159 -33.71 -16.01 29.92
CA GLY A 159 -34.89 -15.18 29.65
C GLY A 159 -35.30 -15.12 28.17
N ARG A 160 -36.59 -14.83 27.94
CA ARG A 160 -37.27 -14.84 26.63
C ARG A 160 -38.42 -13.83 26.60
N ASP A 161 -38.78 -13.42 25.38
CA ASP A 161 -40.09 -12.93 24.90
C ASP A 161 -40.72 -11.67 25.55
N VAL A 162 -41.29 -10.78 24.72
CA VAL A 162 -42.76 -10.52 24.64
C VAL A 162 -43.09 -9.39 23.62
N VAL A 163 -43.83 -9.80 22.58
CA VAL A 163 -44.93 -9.12 21.83
C VAL A 163 -44.97 -7.58 21.64
N GLY A 164 -45.20 -7.15 20.39
CA GLY A 164 -45.84 -5.87 20.03
C GLY A 164 -46.41 -5.87 18.59
N ARG A 165 -47.69 -5.53 18.38
CA ARG A 165 -48.42 -5.63 17.09
C ARG A 165 -49.16 -4.33 16.74
N TYR A 166 -49.15 -3.94 15.45
CA TYR A 166 -50.13 -3.14 14.68
C TYR A 166 -49.78 -3.28 13.17
N GLY A 167 -50.53 -2.83 12.16
CA GLY A 167 -51.79 -2.06 12.14
C GLY A 167 -52.41 -1.98 10.73
N SER A 168 -52.83 -0.77 10.31
CA SER A 168 -53.53 -0.46 9.04
C SER A 168 -52.58 -0.29 7.83
N SER A 169 -52.94 -0.48 6.54
CA SER A 169 -54.17 -0.17 5.75
C SER A 169 -54.29 1.35 5.41
N SER A 170 -54.71 1.84 4.22
CA SER A 170 -55.28 1.26 2.98
C SER A 170 -55.08 2.21 1.78
N LEU A 171 -55.05 1.71 0.52
CA LEU A 171 -55.61 2.27 -0.77
C LEU A 171 -55.28 3.75 -1.20
N ASP A 172 -55.43 4.26 -2.44
CA ASP A 172 -55.81 3.76 -3.79
C ASP A 172 -55.30 4.70 -4.94
N GLY A 173 -55.36 4.26 -6.22
CA GLY A 173 -55.44 5.06 -7.48
C GLY A 173 -54.36 6.13 -7.86
N GLY A 174 -54.25 6.63 -9.11
CA GLY A 174 -54.80 6.20 -10.41
C GLY A 174 -54.86 7.30 -11.52
N GLY A 175 -54.18 7.11 -12.68
CA GLY A 175 -54.35 7.91 -13.93
C GLY A 175 -53.64 9.29 -14.01
N SER A 176 -53.56 10.00 -15.16
CA SER A 176 -53.73 9.63 -16.59
C SER A 176 -53.42 10.79 -17.58
N GLN A 177 -52.78 10.47 -18.73
CA GLN A 177 -52.93 11.07 -20.10
C GLN A 177 -52.57 12.55 -20.45
N GLN A 178 -51.89 12.70 -21.62
CA GLN A 178 -52.12 13.69 -22.72
C GLN A 178 -51.79 15.20 -22.50
N SER A 179 -51.57 16.05 -23.53
CA SER A 179 -51.52 15.91 -25.01
C SER A 179 -50.62 16.99 -25.69
N LEU A 180 -50.49 16.89 -27.03
CA LEU A 180 -49.72 17.73 -27.96
C LEU A 180 -50.06 19.23 -27.96
N HIS A 181 -49.12 20.04 -28.48
CA HIS A 181 -49.34 21.23 -29.32
C HIS A 181 -48.36 21.18 -30.53
N ASP A 182 -48.47 22.12 -31.49
CA ASP A 182 -48.11 21.93 -32.90
C ASP A 182 -47.69 23.26 -33.61
N TYR A 183 -47.28 23.19 -34.89
CA TYR A 183 -46.87 24.25 -35.86
C TYR A 183 -45.42 24.81 -35.72
N ASN A 184 -44.57 24.89 -36.78
CA ASN A 184 -44.60 25.59 -38.10
C ASN A 184 -44.28 27.11 -37.99
N ASP A 185 -43.63 27.79 -38.95
CA ASP A 185 -43.13 27.46 -40.31
C ASP A 185 -42.05 28.51 -40.74
N GLN A 186 -41.32 28.28 -41.87
CA GLN A 186 -40.62 29.24 -42.78
C GLN A 186 -39.79 30.45 -42.23
N SER A 187 -38.77 30.98 -42.90
CA SER A 187 -38.19 30.75 -44.25
C SER A 187 -36.69 30.35 -44.10
N ASP A 188 -35.63 30.76 -44.82
CA ASP A 188 -35.38 31.72 -45.92
C ASP A 188 -34.16 31.28 -46.77
N GLU A 189 -33.67 32.11 -47.71
CA GLU A 189 -32.78 31.69 -48.80
C GLU A 189 -31.46 32.49 -48.96
N ASN A 190 -30.59 31.96 -49.86
CA ASN A 190 -29.50 32.61 -50.58
C ASN A 190 -28.10 32.65 -49.90
N HIS A 191 -27.00 32.29 -50.59
CA HIS A 191 -26.86 31.77 -51.95
C HIS A 191 -25.52 31.01 -52.15
N HIS A 192 -25.56 29.96 -52.98
CA HIS A 192 -24.47 29.37 -53.78
C HIS A 192 -22.99 29.57 -53.36
N ASN A 193 -22.32 28.46 -53.03
CA ASN A 193 -21.29 27.93 -53.95
C ASN A 193 -21.09 26.41 -53.73
N GLU A 194 -21.56 25.57 -54.66
CA GLU A 194 -21.32 24.13 -54.61
C GLU A 194 -20.09 23.73 -55.43
N GLN A 195 -19.14 23.02 -54.80
CA GLN A 195 -18.33 22.05 -55.52
C GLN A 195 -17.85 20.90 -54.59
N GLN A 196 -18.79 19.99 -54.35
CA GLN A 196 -18.66 18.53 -54.13
C GLN A 196 -17.41 18.02 -53.39
N GLN A 197 -17.53 17.59 -52.12
CA GLN A 197 -18.17 16.34 -51.62
C GLN A 197 -17.29 15.07 -51.70
N GLN A 198 -16.77 14.69 -50.54
CA GLN A 198 -16.85 13.34 -49.94
C GLN A 198 -16.38 13.47 -48.48
N GLN A 199 -17.30 13.52 -47.51
CA GLN A 199 -17.74 12.34 -46.72
C GLN A 199 -16.55 11.73 -45.94
N HIS A 200 -16.46 11.83 -44.62
CA HIS A 200 -17.56 11.66 -43.64
C HIS A 200 -17.57 12.68 -42.50
N GLU A 201 -18.76 12.93 -41.98
CA GLU A 201 -18.97 13.55 -40.67
C GLU A 201 -18.61 12.56 -39.56
N HIS A 202 -17.95 13.06 -38.52
CA HIS A 202 -18.16 12.58 -37.16
C HIS A 202 -17.88 13.73 -36.19
N ASP A 203 -18.94 14.21 -35.52
CA ASP A 203 -18.78 14.97 -34.30
C ASP A 203 -18.18 14.06 -33.22
N ASP A 204 -16.85 13.99 -33.14
CA ASP A 204 -16.24 13.69 -31.86
C ASP A 204 -16.39 14.91 -30.95
N SER A 205 -17.61 15.03 -30.41
CA SER A 205 -17.88 15.77 -29.19
C SER A 205 -17.22 15.02 -28.02
N GLY A 206 -15.89 14.93 -28.11
CA GLY A 206 -15.01 14.17 -27.24
C GLY A 206 -15.09 14.72 -25.84
N SER A 207 -16.10 14.26 -25.12
CA SER A 207 -16.24 14.48 -23.70
C SER A 207 -14.91 14.08 -23.07
N LEU A 208 -14.22 15.07 -22.51
CA LEU A 208 -13.11 14.82 -21.59
C LEU A 208 -13.71 14.12 -20.37
N GLU A 209 -13.90 12.80 -20.49
CA GLU A 209 -14.10 11.91 -19.37
C GLU A 209 -12.90 12.14 -18.45
N ALA A 210 -13.11 12.96 -17.42
CA ALA A 210 -12.15 13.23 -16.39
C ALA A 210 -11.96 11.93 -15.61
N SER A 211 -11.12 11.05 -16.17
CA SER A 211 -10.99 9.64 -15.81
C SER A 211 -10.71 9.56 -14.32
N SER A 212 -11.73 9.22 -13.54
CA SER A 212 -11.82 9.61 -12.12
C SER A 212 -10.52 9.27 -11.41
N GLU A 213 -9.73 10.29 -11.04
CA GLU A 213 -8.30 10.12 -10.75
C GLU A 213 -8.12 9.11 -9.62
N GLN A 214 -7.78 7.86 -9.98
CA GLN A 214 -7.78 6.76 -9.02
C GLN A 214 -6.82 7.09 -7.88
N HIS A 215 -7.37 7.38 -6.70
CA HIS A 215 -6.68 8.13 -5.65
C HIS A 215 -5.50 7.39 -5.03
N HIS A 216 -4.37 7.43 -5.74
CA HIS A 216 -3.20 6.64 -5.42
C HIS A 216 -2.64 7.01 -4.05
N SER A 217 -2.18 5.99 -3.34
CA SER A 217 -1.66 6.13 -1.98
C SER A 217 -0.64 5.04 -1.68
N ALA A 218 0.40 5.44 -0.94
CA ALA A 218 1.48 4.56 -0.55
C ALA A 218 1.80 4.68 0.93
N LEU A 219 2.10 3.55 1.58
CA LEU A 219 2.69 3.51 2.91
C LEU A 219 4.21 3.31 2.80
N VAL A 220 4.98 4.31 3.22
CA VAL A 220 6.44 4.19 3.36
C VAL A 220 6.78 3.90 4.81
N VAL A 221 7.37 2.74 5.10
CA VAL A 221 7.67 2.28 6.47
C VAL A 221 9.16 1.98 6.65
N SER A 222 9.74 2.46 7.74
CA SER A 222 11.16 2.22 8.07
C SER A 222 11.37 0.92 8.85
N GLY A 223 12.49 0.22 8.63
CA GLY A 223 12.89 -0.98 9.36
C GLY A 223 12.96 -0.79 10.89
N LYS A 224 13.21 0.44 11.36
CA LYS A 224 13.14 0.82 12.80
C LYS A 224 11.72 0.77 13.37
N VAL A 225 10.68 1.03 12.57
CA VAL A 225 9.29 0.80 12.99
C VAL A 225 9.03 -0.70 13.05
N LEU A 226 9.42 -1.44 12.00
CA LEU A 226 9.19 -2.88 11.89
C LEU A 226 9.81 -3.67 13.06
N GLU A 227 10.99 -3.29 13.52
CA GLU A 227 11.70 -3.87 14.68
C GLU A 227 10.85 -3.93 15.96
N HIS A 228 9.97 -2.95 16.17
CA HIS A 228 9.14 -2.86 17.37
C HIS A 228 7.69 -3.31 17.17
N VAL A 229 7.34 -3.69 15.93
CA VAL A 229 5.97 -3.91 15.47
C VAL A 229 5.72 -5.36 15.06
N LEU A 230 6.61 -5.98 14.27
CA LEU A 230 6.36 -7.31 13.69
C LEU A 230 6.22 -8.43 14.74
N ASP A 231 6.81 -8.26 15.92
CA ASP A 231 6.76 -9.22 17.02
C ASP A 231 5.78 -8.84 18.14
N VAL A 232 4.88 -7.86 17.89
CA VAL A 232 3.84 -7.43 18.82
C VAL A 232 2.48 -7.50 18.10
N VAL A 233 1.65 -8.49 18.44
CA VAL A 233 0.42 -8.85 17.69
C VAL A 233 -0.46 -7.63 17.36
N GLU A 234 -0.82 -6.82 18.37
CA GLU A 234 -1.63 -5.61 18.19
C GLU A 234 -1.01 -4.63 17.17
N LEU A 235 0.29 -4.37 17.27
CA LEU A 235 0.98 -3.43 16.39
C LEU A 235 1.15 -4.02 14.97
N ARG A 236 1.39 -5.33 14.86
CA ARG A 236 1.44 -6.04 13.58
C ARG A 236 0.10 -5.97 12.85
N THR A 237 -1.01 -6.13 13.57
CA THR A 237 -2.37 -5.94 13.04
C THR A 237 -2.58 -4.50 12.57
N MET A 238 -2.20 -3.49 13.36
CA MET A 238 -2.27 -2.08 12.95
C MET A 238 -1.39 -1.76 11.73
N LEU A 239 -0.22 -2.39 11.60
CA LEU A 239 0.66 -2.25 10.43
C LEU A 239 0.01 -2.87 9.20
N LEU A 240 -0.54 -4.08 9.30
CA LEU A 240 -1.23 -4.73 8.20
C LEU A 240 -2.44 -3.91 7.75
N GLU A 241 -3.28 -3.44 8.69
CA GLU A 241 -4.39 -2.53 8.38
C GLU A 241 -3.89 -1.26 7.64
N ALA A 242 -2.79 -0.66 8.08
CA ALA A 242 -2.21 0.51 7.41
C ALA A 242 -1.66 0.19 6.01
N CYS A 243 -1.11 -1.02 5.80
CA CYS A 243 -0.67 -1.50 4.49
C CYS A 243 -1.85 -1.74 3.53
N LEU A 244 -2.90 -2.43 3.97
CA LEU A 244 -4.07 -2.77 3.14
C LEU A 244 -4.94 -1.54 2.78
N ASN A 245 -4.79 -0.44 3.52
CA ASN A 245 -5.38 0.87 3.20
C ASN A 245 -4.53 1.69 2.18
N CYS A 246 -3.61 1.07 1.44
CA CYS A 246 -2.79 1.69 0.39
C CYS A 246 -2.67 0.81 -0.85
N ASN A 247 -2.44 1.44 -2.00
CA ASN A 247 -2.19 0.75 -3.28
C ASN A 247 -0.80 0.10 -3.30
N VAL A 248 0.16 0.75 -2.63
CA VAL A 248 1.58 0.40 -2.60
C VAL A 248 2.11 0.45 -1.17
N VAL A 249 3.05 -0.44 -0.86
CA VAL A 249 3.87 -0.37 0.37
C VAL A 249 5.34 -0.33 -0.01
N ILE A 250 6.11 0.60 0.57
CA ILE A 250 7.57 0.68 0.41
C ILE A 250 8.20 0.53 1.80
N ALA A 251 8.89 -0.56 2.04
CA ALA A 251 9.62 -0.80 3.28
C ALA A 251 11.11 -0.50 3.09
N CYS A 252 11.64 0.49 3.81
CA CYS A 252 12.99 1.03 3.65
C CYS A 252 13.87 0.65 4.84
N ARG A 253 15.20 0.54 4.65
CA ARG A 253 16.16 0.06 5.66
C ARG A 253 15.76 -1.28 6.30
N VAL A 254 15.16 -2.19 5.53
CA VAL A 254 14.73 -3.50 6.07
C VAL A 254 15.84 -4.54 6.05
N THR A 255 15.88 -5.39 7.09
CA THR A 255 16.79 -6.55 7.12
C THR A 255 16.20 -7.75 6.36
N PRO A 256 17.01 -8.74 5.93
CA PRO A 256 16.51 -9.97 5.30
C PRO A 256 15.42 -10.68 6.12
N LEU A 257 15.58 -10.73 7.45
CA LEU A 257 14.58 -11.28 8.37
C LEU A 257 13.29 -10.46 8.41
N GLN A 258 13.37 -9.12 8.26
CA GLN A 258 12.18 -8.27 8.16
C GLN A 258 11.45 -8.48 6.83
N LYS A 259 12.15 -8.65 5.69
CA LYS A 259 11.52 -9.03 4.41
C LYS A 259 10.73 -10.32 4.56
N ALA A 260 11.36 -11.37 5.10
CA ALA A 260 10.74 -12.66 5.39
C ALA A 260 9.52 -12.57 6.32
N LYS A 261 9.59 -11.76 7.39
CA LYS A 261 8.48 -11.54 8.33
C LYS A 261 7.31 -10.80 7.70
N LEU A 262 7.54 -9.85 6.78
CA LEU A 262 6.47 -9.14 6.07
C LEU A 262 5.68 -10.07 5.15
N VAL A 263 6.34 -10.95 4.37
CA VAL A 263 5.63 -11.92 3.52
C VAL A 263 4.84 -12.94 4.37
N LYS A 264 5.41 -13.43 5.48
CA LYS A 264 4.69 -14.26 6.45
C LYS A 264 3.46 -13.57 7.05
N MET A 265 3.55 -12.27 7.33
CA MET A 265 2.45 -11.46 7.84
C MET A 265 1.31 -11.37 6.81
N VAL A 266 1.61 -11.04 5.55
CA VAL A 266 0.60 -10.94 4.49
C VAL A 266 -0.10 -12.28 4.28
N ARG A 267 0.66 -13.39 4.13
CA ARG A 267 0.10 -14.73 3.95
C ARG A 267 -0.84 -15.16 5.07
N ARG A 268 -0.39 -15.06 6.33
CA ARG A 268 -1.08 -15.66 7.48
C ARG A 268 -2.15 -14.80 8.14
N MET A 269 -2.21 -13.50 7.82
CA MET A 269 -3.12 -12.57 8.49
C MET A 269 -4.10 -11.86 7.54
N VAL A 270 -3.94 -11.97 6.23
CA VAL A 270 -4.97 -11.53 5.26
C VAL A 270 -5.88 -12.72 4.99
N SER A 271 -7.20 -12.55 5.11
CA SER A 271 -8.18 -13.61 4.86
C SER A 271 -9.22 -13.17 3.82
N PRO A 272 -9.48 -13.98 2.76
CA PRO A 272 -8.78 -15.22 2.39
C PRO A 272 -7.27 -15.03 2.12
N GLU A 273 -6.47 -16.10 2.34
CA GLU A 273 -5.01 -16.04 2.13
C GLU A 273 -4.69 -15.68 0.67
N PRO A 274 -3.94 -14.58 0.43
CA PRO A 274 -3.53 -14.21 -0.90
C PRO A 274 -2.39 -15.11 -1.38
N ILE A 275 -2.43 -15.51 -2.65
CA ILE A 275 -1.24 -16.02 -3.33
C ILE A 275 -0.20 -14.89 -3.35
N THR A 276 1.01 -15.18 -2.90
CA THR A 276 2.09 -14.20 -2.75
C THR A 276 3.26 -14.60 -3.63
N LEU A 277 3.76 -13.63 -4.41
CA LEU A 277 4.98 -13.74 -5.18
C LEU A 277 6.08 -12.94 -4.46
N SER A 278 7.33 -13.41 -4.50
CA SER A 278 8.49 -12.64 -4.04
C SER A 278 9.64 -12.77 -5.00
N ILE A 279 10.20 -11.64 -5.39
CA ILE A 279 11.29 -11.53 -6.36
C ILE A 279 12.52 -10.86 -5.73
N GLY A 280 13.71 -11.32 -6.09
CA GLY A 280 14.99 -10.73 -5.71
C GLY A 280 16.17 -11.36 -6.44
N ASP A 281 17.35 -10.77 -6.31
CA ASP A 281 18.60 -11.19 -6.97
C ASP A 281 19.69 -11.60 -5.95
N GLY A 282 19.82 -10.86 -4.85
CA GLY A 282 20.84 -11.07 -3.83
C GLY A 282 20.49 -12.08 -2.73
N ALA A 283 21.49 -12.46 -1.95
CA ALA A 283 21.33 -13.33 -0.77
C ALA A 283 20.40 -12.73 0.32
N ASN A 284 20.18 -11.42 0.29
CA ASN A 284 19.28 -10.70 1.19
C ASN A 284 17.80 -11.07 1.00
N ASP A 285 17.44 -11.64 -0.16
CA ASP A 285 16.05 -11.90 -0.56
C ASP A 285 15.67 -13.38 -0.50
N VAL A 286 16.63 -14.29 -0.33
CA VAL A 286 16.41 -15.73 -0.16
C VAL A 286 15.34 -16.03 0.90
N GLY A 287 15.41 -15.37 2.06
CA GLY A 287 14.44 -15.55 3.14
C GLY A 287 13.05 -14.98 2.83
N MET A 288 12.92 -14.06 1.87
CA MET A 288 11.65 -13.53 1.38
C MET A 288 11.04 -14.49 0.34
N ILE A 289 11.84 -14.85 -0.66
CA ILE A 289 11.56 -15.81 -1.74
C ILE A 289 11.01 -17.13 -1.16
N GLN A 290 11.76 -17.76 -0.24
CA GLN A 290 11.38 -19.03 0.42
C GLN A 290 10.14 -18.95 1.34
N ASN A 291 9.53 -17.77 1.53
CA ASN A 291 8.32 -17.61 2.33
C ASN A 291 7.10 -17.13 1.54
N ALA A 292 7.27 -16.88 0.24
CA ALA A 292 6.18 -16.66 -0.70
C ALA A 292 5.45 -17.98 -1.05
N HIS A 293 4.39 -17.89 -1.85
CA HIS A 293 3.85 -19.03 -2.58
C HIS A 293 4.62 -19.29 -3.89
N ILE A 294 5.20 -18.24 -4.47
CA ILE A 294 6.02 -18.28 -5.68
C ILE A 294 7.27 -17.43 -5.44
N GLY A 295 8.44 -18.06 -5.42
CA GLY A 295 9.73 -17.42 -5.37
C GLY A 295 10.33 -17.23 -6.77
N ILE A 296 10.80 -16.02 -7.08
CA ILE A 296 11.48 -15.71 -8.35
C ILE A 296 12.88 -15.13 -8.08
N GLY A 297 13.89 -15.78 -8.65
CA GLY A 297 15.26 -15.31 -8.62
C GLY A 297 15.61 -14.57 -9.92
N ILE A 298 16.07 -13.32 -9.81
CA ILE A 298 16.71 -12.62 -10.92
C ILE A 298 18.19 -13.04 -10.96
N ALA A 299 18.69 -13.38 -12.15
CA ALA A 299 20.11 -13.71 -12.38
C ALA A 299 21.01 -12.46 -12.37
N GLY A 300 21.19 -11.88 -11.19
CA GLY A 300 21.96 -10.65 -10.97
C GLY A 300 23.49 -10.83 -11.00
N ARG A 301 24.21 -9.71 -10.82
CA ARG A 301 25.68 -9.69 -10.70
C ARG A 301 26.18 -10.03 -9.29
N GLU A 302 25.32 -9.94 -8.27
CA GLU A 302 25.69 -10.20 -6.86
C GLU A 302 25.86 -11.70 -6.55
N GLY A 303 25.39 -12.58 -7.43
CA GLY A 303 25.57 -14.02 -7.34
C GLY A 303 24.38 -14.81 -7.88
N ARG A 304 24.17 -16.02 -7.35
CA ARG A 304 23.07 -16.93 -7.72
C ARG A 304 22.23 -17.40 -6.54
N GLN A 305 22.40 -16.76 -5.36
CA GLN A 305 21.77 -17.21 -4.11
C GLN A 305 20.25 -17.13 -4.18
N ALA A 306 19.67 -16.07 -4.77
CA ALA A 306 18.23 -15.97 -5.00
C ALA A 306 17.74 -17.03 -6.01
N VAL A 307 18.41 -17.12 -7.17
CA VAL A 307 18.14 -18.10 -8.24
C VAL A 307 18.16 -19.55 -7.75
N ASN A 308 19.13 -19.91 -6.90
CA ASN A 308 19.26 -21.25 -6.34
C ASN A 308 18.24 -21.55 -5.22
N ALA A 309 17.44 -20.56 -4.81
CA ALA A 309 16.46 -20.65 -3.72
C ALA A 309 15.03 -20.26 -4.15
N SER A 310 14.80 -20.11 -5.45
CA SER A 310 13.54 -19.70 -6.08
C SER A 310 12.96 -20.80 -6.96
N ASP A 311 11.64 -20.84 -7.09
CA ASP A 311 10.94 -21.78 -7.97
C ASP A 311 11.19 -21.48 -9.46
N PHE A 312 11.33 -20.19 -9.81
CA PHE A 312 11.62 -19.73 -11.17
C PHE A 312 12.83 -18.79 -11.22
N ALA A 313 13.63 -18.90 -12.28
CA ALA A 313 14.79 -18.03 -12.52
C ALA A 313 14.59 -17.21 -13.80
N ILE A 314 14.75 -15.88 -13.72
CA ILE A 314 14.62 -14.97 -14.87
C ILE A 314 15.85 -14.06 -15.01
N GLY A 315 16.16 -13.64 -16.25
CA GLY A 315 17.33 -12.79 -16.51
C GLY A 315 17.16 -11.32 -16.09
N GLN A 316 15.93 -10.79 -16.17
CA GLN A 316 15.59 -9.38 -15.95
C GLN A 316 14.15 -9.27 -15.45
N PHE A 317 13.82 -8.21 -14.69
CA PHE A 317 12.49 -7.99 -14.12
C PHE A 317 11.36 -7.98 -15.18
N ARG A 318 11.62 -7.43 -16.37
CA ARG A 318 10.61 -7.31 -17.43
C ARG A 318 10.02 -8.63 -17.94
N PHE A 319 10.67 -9.77 -17.68
CA PHE A 319 10.15 -11.07 -18.07
C PHE A 319 8.96 -11.55 -17.22
N LEU A 320 8.58 -10.83 -16.15
CA LEU A 320 7.33 -11.04 -15.42
C LEU A 320 6.05 -10.79 -16.26
N LYS A 321 6.17 -10.18 -17.45
CA LYS A 321 5.04 -9.90 -18.37
C LYS A 321 4.74 -11.04 -19.36
N ARG A 322 5.57 -12.09 -19.42
CA ARG A 322 5.51 -13.15 -20.44
C ARG A 322 4.94 -14.46 -19.89
#